data_AF-F8NM00-F1
#
_entry.id   AF-F8NM00-F1
#
_cell.length_a   1.000
_cell.length_b   1.000
_cell.length_c   1.000
_cell.angle_alpha   90.00
_cell.angle_beta   90.00
_cell.angle_gamma   90.00
#
_symmetry.space_group_name_H-M   'P 1'
#
loop_
_entity.id
_entity.type
_entity.pdbx_description
1 polymer ?
#
loop_
_entity_poly.entity_id
_entity_poly.type
_entity_poly.pdbx_seq_one_letter_code
_entity_poly.pdbx_strand_id
1 'polypeptide(L)' 'MAFANAFYNALVKRNSVYVTAIFVGAFSFGVGFDVGVTSFWDRWNKGNNGRISVPNMLQRKTHETVFME' A
#
# COMPACT_ATOMS: atom_id res chain seq x y z
N MET A 1 -8.27 -0.68 30.32
CA MET A 1 -9.62 -0.10 30.08
C MET A 1 -9.63 1.38 29.75
N ALA A 2 -8.69 2.20 30.25
CA ALA A 2 -8.69 3.66 30.02
C ALA A 2 -8.71 4.07 28.54
N PHE A 3 -7.91 3.42 27.69
CA PHE A 3 -7.88 3.72 26.25
C PHE A 3 -9.19 3.40 25.52
N ALA A 4 -9.76 2.21 25.76
CA ALA A 4 -11.04 1.82 25.15
C ALA A 4 -12.18 2.76 25.59
N ASN A 5 -12.19 3.17 26.86
CA ASN A 5 -13.16 4.13 27.36
C ASN A 5 -12.98 5.52 26.72
N ALA A 6 -11.74 5.97 26.53
CA ALA A 6 -11.45 7.23 25.84
C ALA A 6 -11.91 7.17 24.37
N PHE A 7 -11.60 6.09 23.65
CA PHE A 7 -12.03 5.87 22.27
C PHE A 7 -13.55 5.86 22.14
N TYR A 8 -14.24 5.11 23.01
CA TYR A 8 -15.70 5.03 23.00
C TYR A 8 -16.35 6.40 23.22
N ASN A 9 -15.88 7.14 24.22
CA ASN A 9 -16.42 8.47 24.53
C ASN A 9 -16.11 9.51 23.45
N ALA A 10 -14.96 9.39 22.76
CA ALA A 10 -14.53 10.34 21.74
C ALA A 10 -15.20 10.11 20.38
N LEU A 11 -15.34 8.86 19.94
CA LEU A 11 -15.69 8.53 18.56
C LEU A 11 -16.98 7.71 18.42
N VAL A 12 -17.31 6.87 19.40
CA VAL A 12 -18.39 5.87 19.24
C VAL A 12 -19.72 6.34 19.87
N LYS A 13 -19.67 7.03 21.00
CA LYS A 13 -20.85 7.37 21.80
C LYS A 13 -21.86 8.29 21.10
N ARG A 14 -21.41 9.12 20.15
CA ARG A 14 -22.26 10.09 19.43
C ARG A 14 -22.51 9.61 18.00
N ASN A 15 -23.77 9.31 17.67
CA ASN A 15 -24.18 8.77 16.36
C ASN A 15 -23.63 9.58 15.18
N SER A 16 -23.74 10.91 15.23
CA SER A 16 -23.24 11.78 14.15
C SER A 16 -21.71 11.74 14.01
N VAL A 17 -20.98 11.66 15.13
CA VAL A 17 -19.51 11.55 15.12
C VAL A 17 -19.09 10.18 14.64
N TYR A 18 -19.78 9.12 15.08
CA TYR A 18 -19.49 7.74 14.73
C TYR A 18 -19.57 7.49 13.22
N VAL A 19 -20.68 7.90 12.59
CA VAL A 19 -20.90 7.70 11.15
C VAL A 19 -19.84 8.45 10.32
N THR A 20 -19.56 9.72 10.66
CA THR A 20 -18.51 10.49 9.98
C THR A 20 -17.13 9.88 10.19
N ALA A 21 -16.80 9.41 11.40
CA ALA A 21 -15.53 8.76 11.69
C ALA A 21 -15.36 7.47 10.88
N ILE A 22 -16.43 6.69 10.67
CA ILE A 22 -16.40 5.53 9.78
C ILE A 22 -16.13 5.94 8.34
N PHE A 23 -16.81 6.96 7.81
CA PHE A 23 -16.59 7.38 6.42
C PHE A 23 -15.17 7.92 6.18
N VAL A 24 -14.67 8.77 7.07
CA VAL A 24 -13.29 9.29 6.99
C VAL A 24 -12.28 8.16 7.17
N GLY A 25 -12.54 7.25 8.12
CA GLY A 25 -11.70 6.09 8.37
C GLY A 25 -11.64 5.15 7.18
N ALA A 26 -12.79 4.83 6.56
CA ALA A 26 -12.85 3.96 5.39
C ALA A 26 -12.12 4.55 4.18
N PHE A 27 -12.30 5.85 3.89
CA PHE A 27 -11.60 6.51 2.79
C PHE A 27 -10.09 6.56 3.01
N SER A 28 -9.67 6.96 4.22
CA SER A 28 -8.24 7.05 4.57
C SER A 28 -7.58 5.67 4.63
N PHE A 29 -8.30 4.67 5.13
CA PHE A 29 -7.85 3.28 5.17
C PHE A 29 -7.68 2.72 3.77
N GLY A 30 -8.60 2.96 2.83
CA GLY A 30 -8.44 2.48 1.45
C GLY A 30 -7.11 2.92 0.82
N VAL A 31 -6.81 4.23 0.86
CA VAL A 31 -5.56 4.77 0.33
C VAL A 31 -4.34 4.22 1.06
N GLY A 32 -4.37 4.24 2.40
CA GLY A 32 -3.24 3.77 3.21
C GLY A 32 -2.99 2.26 3.07
N PHE A 33 -4.06 1.48 2.98
CA PHE A 33 -4.02 0.03 2.83
C PHE A 33 -3.49 -0.37 1.46
N ASP A 34 -3.95 0.28 0.38
CA ASP A 34 -3.47 0.00 -0.98
C ASP A 34 -1.95 0.25 -1.08
N VAL A 35 -1.47 1.39 -0.57
CA VAL A 35 -0.03 1.72 -0.55
C VAL A 35 0.73 0.77 0.36
N GLY A 36 0.20 0.51 1.56
CA GLY A 36 0.81 -0.37 2.55
C GLY A 36 1.01 -1.78 2.03
N VAL A 37 -0.05 -2.40 1.53
CA VAL A 37 -0.03 -3.76 0.99
C VAL A 37 0.84 -3.83 -0.26
N THR A 38 0.74 -2.86 -1.18
CA THR A 38 1.61 -2.83 -2.37
C THR A 38 3.08 -2.76 -1.98
N SER A 39 3.45 -1.86 -1.06
CA SER A 39 4.83 -1.71 -0.61
C SER A 39 5.34 -2.94 0.16
N PHE A 40 4.46 -3.59 0.92
CA PHE A 40 4.77 -4.84 1.60
C PHE A 40 5.03 -5.96 0.58
N TRP A 41 4.14 -6.10 -0.41
CA TRP A 41 4.24 -7.09 -1.47
C TRP A 41 5.50 -6.91 -2.32
N ASP A 42 5.84 -5.67 -2.67
CA ASP A 42 7.05 -5.34 -3.43
C ASP A 42 8.33 -5.69 -2.65
N ARG A 43 8.33 -5.46 -1.32
CA ARG A 43 9.45 -5.83 -0.45
C ARG A 43 9.58 -7.34 -0.31
N TRP A 44 8.45 -8.03 -0.17
CA TRP A 44 8.41 -9.47 0.00
C TRP A 44 8.83 -10.21 -1.27
N ASN A 45 8.41 -9.72 -2.44
CA ASN A 45 8.70 -10.32 -3.74
C ASN A 45 9.84 -9.61 -4.50
N LYS A 46 10.77 -9.00 -3.78
CA LYS A 46 11.94 -8.34 -4.36
C LYS A 46 12.69 -9.31 -5.28
N GLY A 47 12.74 -8.98 -6.57
CA GLY A 47 13.44 -9.77 -7.60
C GLY A 47 12.54 -10.51 -8.60
N ASN A 48 11.24 -10.63 -8.33
CA ASN A 48 10.29 -11.27 -9.26
C ASN A 48 9.16 -10.32 -9.73
N ASN A 49 9.32 -9.02 -9.49
CA ASN A 49 8.36 -8.03 -9.91
C ASN A 49 8.51 -7.74 -11.41
N GLY A 50 7.55 -8.19 -12.23
CA GLY A 50 7.56 -7.97 -13.68
C GLY A 50 7.80 -6.50 -14.06
N ARG A 51 7.32 -5.53 -13.27
CA ARG A 51 7.54 -4.09 -13.49
C ARG A 51 9.01 -3.63 -13.33
N ILE A 52 9.76 -4.20 -12.39
CA ILE A 52 11.20 -3.87 -12.18
C ILE A 52 12.07 -4.65 -13.16
N SER A 53 11.63 -5.85 -13.55
CA SER A 53 12.34 -6.66 -14.53
C SER A 53 12.27 -6.07 -15.94
N VAL A 54 11.17 -5.44 -16.36
CA VAL A 54 10.97 -4.93 -17.74
C VAL A 54 12.06 -3.95 -18.21
N PRO A 55 12.43 -2.87 -17.47
CA PRO A 55 13.53 -1.99 -17.89
C PRO A 55 14.87 -2.72 -17.99
N ASN A 56 15.13 -3.67 -17.09
CA ASN A 56 16.35 -4.47 -17.07
C ASN A 56 16.40 -5.49 -18.22
N MET A 57 15.24 -5.97 -18.72
CA MET A 57 15.20 -6.83 -19.91
C MET A 57 15.59 -6.08 -21.18
N LEU A 58 15.22 -4.80 -21.29
CA LEU A 58 15.60 -3.95 -22.42
C LEU A 58 17.11 -3.72 -22.43
N GLN A 59 17.70 -3.40 -21.28
CA GLN A 59 19.16 -3.28 -21.14
C GLN A 59 19.88 -4.59 -21.47
N ARG A 60 19.34 -5.74 -21.02
CA ARG A 60 19.93 -7.05 -21.32
C ARG A 60 19.88 -7.39 -22.81
N LYS A 61 18.79 -7.04 -23.52
CA LYS A 61 18.68 -7.20 -24.98
C LYS A 61 19.68 -6.33 -25.74
N THR A 62 19.87 -5.08 -25.33
CA THR A 62 20.81 -4.15 -25.95
C THR A 62 22.26 -4.62 -25.80
N HIS A 63 22.63 -5.14 -24.63
CA HIS A 63 23.95 -5.74 -24.43
C HIS A 63 24.12 -7.02 -25.26
N GLU A 64 23.13 -7.92 -25.32
CA GLU A 64 23.19 -9.12 -26.19
C GLU A 64 23.38 -8.79 -27.67
N THR A 65 22.80 -7.69 -28.18
CA THR A 65 22.99 -7.27 -29.59
C THR A 65 24.39 -6.73 -29.89
N VAL A 66 25.10 -6.17 -28.90
CA VAL A 66 26.48 -5.64 -29.09
C VAL A 66 27.53 -6.76 -29.09
N PHE A 67 27.22 -7.93 -28.52
CA PHE A 67 28.09 -9.11 -28.56
C PHE A 67 27.84 -10.03 -29.77
N MET A 68 26.89 -9.67 -30.65
CA MET A 68 26.51 -10.45 -31.85
C MET A 68 26.98 -9.79 -33.16
N GLU A 69 27.70 -8.65 -33.07
CA GLU A 69 28.40 -7.99 -34.18
C GLU A 69 29.90 -8.27 -34.10
#